data_AF-A0A4P6K505-F1
#
_entry.id   AF-A0A4P6K505-F1
#
_cell.length_a   1.000
_cell.length_b   1.000
_cell.length_c   1.000
_cell.angle_alpha   90.00
_cell.angle_beta   90.00
_cell.angle_gamma   90.00
#
_symmetry.space_group_name_H-M   'P 1'
#
loop_
_entity.id
_entity.type
_entity.pdbx_description
1 polymer ?
#
loop_
_entity_poly.entity_id
_entity_poly.type
_entity_poly.pdbx_seq_one_letter_code
_entity_poly.pdbx_strand_id
1 'polypeptide(L)'
;MQLFASRYPDEVAALVLLDTGTADIIARTEQALGRELTQHLWRRGFEGEPEGMRFSDYLESCSQVGQAILPPVPTKVLSATLPLAAPPESAHIAQSIMEIMQQGHAALVSRMSLAEHILVERSSHYIHRDRPDIVSQVVKTFIEQQQLRS
;
A
#
# COMPACT_ATOMS: atom_id res chain seq x y z
N MET A 1 9.60 1.07 -0.14
CA MET A 1 9.97 2.40 0.40
C MET A 1 9.95 2.47 1.92
N GLN A 2 9.04 1.78 2.62
CA GLN A 2 9.03 1.70 4.09
C GLN A 2 10.36 1.18 4.67
N LEU A 3 10.92 0.10 4.10
CA LEU A 3 12.25 -0.42 4.49
C LEU A 3 13.38 0.60 4.30
N PHE A 4 13.36 1.38 3.22
CA PHE A 4 14.36 2.42 2.97
C PHE A 4 14.28 3.50 4.05
N ALA A 5 13.08 4.04 4.30
CA ALA A 5 12.88 5.08 5.31
C ALA A 5 13.23 4.61 6.73
N SER A 6 12.98 3.34 7.04
CA SER A 6 13.39 2.74 8.30
C SER A 6 14.91 2.64 8.44
N ARG A 7 15.63 2.37 7.34
CA ARG A 7 17.08 2.21 7.32
C ARG A 7 17.85 3.53 7.28
N TYR A 8 17.27 4.55 6.66
CA TYR A 8 17.88 5.87 6.47
C TYR A 8 16.94 6.98 6.98
N PRO A 9 16.62 6.99 8.29
CA PRO A 9 15.62 7.90 8.85
C PRO A 9 15.99 9.38 8.68
N ASP A 10 17.29 9.71 8.69
CA ASP A 10 17.79 11.07 8.57
C ASP A 10 17.84 11.58 7.12
N GLU A 11 17.64 10.69 6.13
CA GLU A 11 17.63 11.03 4.70
C GLU A 11 16.20 11.23 4.16
N VAL A 12 15.18 11.06 5.00
CA VAL A 12 13.78 11.13 4.59
C VAL A 12 13.08 12.29 5.28
N ALA A 13 12.64 13.28 4.49
CA ALA A 13 11.90 14.44 5.00
C ALA A 13 10.37 14.22 5.06
N ALA A 14 9.84 13.32 4.22
CA ALA A 14 8.42 12.98 4.13
C ALA A 14 8.22 11.67 3.35
N LEU A 15 7.04 11.06 3.49
CA LEU A 15 6.65 9.85 2.76
C LEU A 15 5.32 10.02 2.02
N VAL A 16 5.27 9.54 0.78
CA VAL A 16 4.03 9.34 0.01
C VAL A 16 3.94 7.86 -0.33
N LEU A 17 2.94 7.17 0.22
CA LEU A 17 2.70 5.75 -0.03
C LEU A 17 1.45 5.62 -0.91
N LEU A 18 1.64 5.25 -2.18
CA LEU A 18 0.57 5.10 -3.16
C LEU A 18 0.11 3.63 -3.20
N ASP A 19 -1.13 3.39 -2.77
CA ASP A 19 -1.80 2.08 -2.75
C ASP A 19 -0.89 0.91 -2.34
N THR A 20 -0.11 1.13 -1.28
CA THR A 20 1.02 0.27 -0.90
C THR A 20 0.55 -1.09 -0.39
N GLY A 21 1.28 -2.16 -0.70
CA GLY A 21 1.10 -3.41 0.04
C GLY A 21 1.34 -3.18 1.54
N THR A 22 0.49 -3.77 2.39
CA THR A 22 0.71 -3.81 3.85
C THR A 22 1.32 -5.14 4.25
N ALA A 23 2.18 -5.13 5.26
CA ALA A 23 2.88 -6.33 5.73
C ALA A 23 1.93 -7.47 6.15
N ASP A 24 0.72 -7.12 6.57
CA ASP A 24 -0.30 -8.04 7.09
C ASP A 24 -1.39 -8.37 6.06
N ILE A 25 -1.28 -7.92 4.79
CA ILE A 25 -2.32 -8.10 3.78
C ILE A 25 -2.71 -9.57 3.62
N ILE A 26 -1.72 -10.47 3.51
CA ILE A 26 -1.98 -11.91 3.38
C ILE A 26 -2.73 -12.44 4.59
N ALA A 27 -2.28 -12.12 5.81
CA ALA A 27 -2.91 -12.60 7.02
C ALA A 27 -4.36 -12.12 7.15
N ARG A 28 -4.64 -10.85 6.81
CA ARG A 28 -6.00 -10.30 6.79
C ARG A 28 -6.88 -10.96 5.74
N THR A 29 -6.36 -11.20 4.54
CA THR A 29 -7.11 -11.88 3.48
C THR A 29 -7.35 -13.35 3.81
N GLU A 30 -6.37 -14.06 4.38
CA GLU A 30 -6.56 -15.43 4.86
C GLU A 30 -7.66 -15.51 5.93
N GLN A 31 -7.71 -14.52 6.84
CA GLN A 31 -8.75 -14.42 7.86
C GLN A 31 -10.14 -14.18 7.26
N ALA A 32 -10.24 -13.33 6.23
CA ALA A 32 -11.52 -12.93 5.64
C ALA A 32 -12.07 -13.94 4.61
N LEU A 33 -11.20 -14.49 3.76
CA LEU A 33 -11.57 -15.29 2.59
C LEU A 33 -11.13 -16.76 2.69
N GLY A 34 -10.38 -17.10 3.73
CA GLY A 34 -9.80 -18.42 3.91
C GLY A 34 -8.40 -18.53 3.29
N ARG A 35 -7.58 -19.36 3.94
CA ARG A 35 -6.18 -19.59 3.57
C ARG A 35 -6.01 -20.13 2.16
N GLU A 36 -6.75 -21.18 1.82
CA GLU A 36 -6.57 -21.89 0.55
C GLU A 36 -6.84 -20.97 -0.65
N LEU A 37 -7.98 -20.26 -0.63
CA LEU A 37 -8.34 -19.30 -1.66
C LEU A 37 -7.31 -18.17 -1.76
N THR A 38 -6.93 -17.57 -0.64
CA THR A 38 -5.93 -16.49 -0.60
C THR A 38 -4.61 -16.92 -1.21
N GLN A 39 -4.06 -18.06 -0.78
CA GLN A 39 -2.78 -18.55 -1.28
C GLN A 39 -2.85 -18.99 -2.74
N HIS A 40 -4.00 -19.47 -3.22
CA HIS A 40 -4.21 -19.76 -4.63
C HIS A 40 -4.17 -18.48 -5.47
N LEU A 41 -4.94 -17.46 -5.07
CA LEU A 41 -5.01 -16.17 -5.78
C LEU A 41 -3.64 -15.48 -5.85
N TRP A 42 -2.91 -15.41 -4.73
CA TRP A 42 -1.58 -14.79 -4.72
C TRP A 42 -0.55 -15.58 -5.52
N ARG A 43 -0.49 -16.91 -5.38
CA ARG A 43 0.44 -17.73 -6.19
C ARG A 43 0.20 -17.51 -7.67
N ARG A 44 -1.07 -17.52 -8.10
CA ARG A 44 -1.45 -17.24 -9.48
C ARG A 44 -1.05 -15.82 -9.91
N GLY A 45 -1.15 -14.84 -9.02
CA GLY A 45 -0.68 -13.47 -9.28
C GLY A 45 0.82 -13.36 -9.54
N PHE A 46 1.62 -14.29 -9.02
CA PHE A 46 3.07 -14.38 -9.27
C PHE A 46 3.45 -15.34 -10.41
N GLU A 47 2.49 -16.06 -11.01
CA GLU A 47 2.77 -16.95 -12.13
C GLU A 47 3.18 -16.16 -13.38
N GLY A 48 4.38 -16.43 -13.90
CA GLY A 48 4.88 -15.75 -15.10
C GLY A 48 5.46 -14.36 -14.84
N GLU A 49 5.69 -13.98 -13.57
CA GLU A 49 6.41 -12.76 -13.23
C GLU A 49 7.81 -12.76 -13.88
N PRO A 50 8.15 -11.74 -14.69
CA PRO A 50 9.35 -11.74 -15.53
C PRO A 50 10.64 -11.73 -14.71
N GLU A 51 10.59 -11.27 -13.46
CA GLU A 51 11.72 -11.26 -12.53
C GLU A 51 11.82 -12.54 -11.69
N GLY A 52 10.93 -13.51 -11.90
CA GLY A 52 10.94 -14.79 -11.20
C GLY A 52 10.56 -14.70 -9.72
N MET A 53 9.96 -13.58 -9.28
CA MET A 53 9.48 -13.42 -7.92
C MET A 53 8.39 -14.45 -7.63
N ARG A 54 8.55 -15.21 -6.54
CA ARG A 54 7.55 -16.19 -6.10
C ARG A 54 6.76 -15.62 -4.94
N PHE A 55 5.60 -16.23 -4.70
CA PHE A 55 4.78 -15.92 -3.53
C PHE A 55 5.56 -16.04 -2.20
N SER A 56 6.48 -17.00 -2.08
CA SER A 56 7.35 -17.12 -0.89
C SER A 56 8.25 -15.90 -0.68
N ASP A 57 8.77 -15.34 -1.75
CA ASP A 57 9.67 -14.19 -1.71
C ASP A 57 8.88 -12.92 -1.34
N TYR A 58 7.62 -12.83 -1.81
CA TYR A 58 6.68 -11.81 -1.37
C TYR A 58 6.35 -11.91 0.13
N LEU A 59 6.13 -13.11 0.67
CA LEU A 59 5.90 -13.31 2.10
C LEU A 59 7.12 -12.88 2.94
N GLU A 60 8.32 -13.16 2.46
CA GLU A 60 9.55 -12.69 3.12
C GLU A 60 9.64 -11.15 3.12
N SER A 61 9.33 -10.51 1.99
CA SER A 61 9.23 -9.05 1.89
C SER A 61 8.20 -8.47 2.86
N CYS A 62 7.00 -9.07 2.96
CA CYS A 62 6.00 -8.69 3.94
C CYS A 62 6.54 -8.77 5.38
N SER A 63 7.29 -9.84 5.72
CA SER A 63 7.91 -10.00 7.03
C SER A 63 8.93 -8.88 7.33
N GLN A 64 9.81 -8.58 6.37
CA GLN A 64 10.81 -7.51 6.50
C GLN A 64 10.14 -6.15 6.69
N VAL A 65 9.13 -5.82 5.87
CA VAL A 65 8.37 -4.56 6.00
C VAL A 65 7.63 -4.51 7.33
N GLY A 66 7.09 -5.62 7.81
CA GLY A 66 6.38 -5.69 9.09
C GLY A 66 7.24 -5.41 10.31
N GLN A 67 8.56 -5.58 10.19
CA GLN A 67 9.55 -5.29 11.23
C GLN A 67 10.16 -3.88 11.12
N ALA A 68 9.86 -3.16 10.02
CA ALA A 68 10.40 -1.83 9.79
C ALA A 68 9.83 -0.82 10.80
N ILE A 69 10.72 -0.06 11.44
CA ILE A 69 10.34 1.09 12.28
C ILE A 69 10.43 2.33 11.41
N LEU A 70 9.28 2.92 11.10
CA LEU A 70 9.22 4.12 10.26
C LEU A 70 9.64 5.37 11.05
N PRO A 71 10.40 6.29 10.43
CA PRO A 71 10.76 7.54 11.07
C PRO A 71 9.51 8.42 11.29
N PRO A 72 9.52 9.29 12.31
CA PRO A 72 8.39 10.18 12.61
C PRO A 72 8.37 11.38 11.63
N VAL A 73 8.12 11.10 10.35
CA VAL A 73 8.09 12.10 9.28
C VAL A 73 6.67 12.27 8.75
N PRO A 74 6.30 13.47 8.26
CA PRO A 74 5.03 13.68 7.58
C PRO A 74 4.78 12.62 6.52
N THR A 75 3.63 11.94 6.59
CA THR A 75 3.34 10.81 5.71
C THR A 75 1.93 10.93 5.15
N LYS A 76 1.77 10.71 3.84
CA LYS A 76 0.46 10.52 3.21
C LYS A 76 0.35 9.10 2.69
N VAL A 77 -0.69 8.39 3.09
CA VAL A 77 -1.05 7.07 2.54
C VAL A 77 -2.28 7.26 1.66
N LEU A 78 -2.16 6.94 0.38
CA LEU A 78 -3.25 7.09 -0.60
C LEU A 78 -3.79 5.71 -0.93
N SER A 79 -5.08 5.47 -0.71
CA SER A 79 -5.77 4.26 -1.19
C SER A 79 -6.54 4.53 -2.46
N ALA A 80 -6.59 3.55 -3.35
CA ALA A 80 -7.56 3.54 -4.42
C ALA A 80 -8.98 3.26 -3.90
N THR A 81 -10.00 3.53 -4.72
CA THR A 81 -11.42 3.26 -4.36
C THR A 81 -12.16 2.40 -5.37
N LEU A 82 -11.60 2.17 -6.56
CA LEU A 82 -12.17 1.24 -7.52
C LEU A 82 -11.77 -0.21 -7.18
N PRO A 83 -12.67 -1.19 -7.39
CA PRO A 83 -12.33 -2.59 -7.20
C PRO A 83 -11.16 -3.02 -8.09
N LEU A 84 -10.44 -4.06 -7.66
CA LEU A 84 -9.47 -4.73 -8.53
C LEU A 84 -10.19 -5.33 -9.75
N ALA A 85 -9.52 -5.32 -10.90
CA ALA A 85 -10.06 -5.93 -12.11
C ALA A 85 -10.26 -7.44 -11.91
N ALA A 86 -11.50 -7.90 -12.05
CA ALA A 86 -11.85 -9.31 -11.95
C ALA A 86 -13.05 -9.65 -12.84
N PRO A 87 -13.20 -10.91 -13.27
CA PRO A 87 -14.41 -11.40 -13.89
C PRO A 87 -15.65 -11.20 -12.99
N PRO A 88 -16.87 -11.04 -13.55
CA PRO A 88 -18.08 -10.77 -12.77
C PRO A 88 -18.32 -11.75 -11.61
N GLU A 89 -18.05 -13.04 -11.80
CA GLU A 89 -18.20 -14.08 -10.79
C GLU A 89 -17.27 -13.89 -9.57
N SER A 90 -16.16 -13.17 -9.74
CA SER A 90 -15.16 -12.91 -8.70
C SER A 90 -15.14 -11.45 -8.25
N ALA A 91 -16.08 -10.61 -8.71
CA ALA A 91 -16.10 -9.18 -8.40
C ALA A 91 -16.21 -8.92 -6.89
N HIS A 92 -16.96 -9.75 -6.16
CA HIS A 92 -17.09 -9.64 -4.71
C HIS A 92 -15.77 -9.92 -3.99
N ILE A 93 -14.96 -10.88 -4.46
CA ILE A 93 -13.62 -11.18 -3.92
C ILE A 93 -12.69 -10.00 -4.14
N ALA A 94 -12.67 -9.45 -5.36
CA ALA A 94 -11.86 -8.28 -5.70
C ALA A 94 -12.22 -7.06 -4.84
N GLN A 95 -13.52 -6.85 -4.61
CA GLN A 95 -14.01 -5.81 -3.72
C GLN A 95 -13.55 -6.04 -2.26
N SER A 96 -13.67 -7.27 -1.74
CA SER A 96 -13.22 -7.60 -0.39
C SER A 96 -11.70 -7.40 -0.21
N ILE A 97 -10.88 -7.77 -1.20
CA ILE A 97 -9.44 -7.52 -1.15
C ILE A 97 -9.15 -6.01 -1.08
N MET A 98 -9.88 -5.21 -1.85
CA MET A 98 -9.71 -3.76 -1.85
C MET A 98 -10.05 -3.14 -0.49
N GLU A 99 -11.15 -3.57 0.13
CA GLU A 99 -11.54 -3.14 1.48
C GLU A 99 -10.50 -3.55 2.53
N ILE A 100 -9.95 -4.76 2.42
CA ILE A 100 -8.88 -5.23 3.31
C ILE A 100 -7.61 -4.39 3.15
N MET A 101 -7.23 -4.03 1.92
CA MET A 101 -6.10 -3.12 1.66
C MET A 101 -6.34 -1.75 2.30
N GLN A 102 -7.53 -1.17 2.13
CA GLN A 102 -7.89 0.10 2.75
C GLN A 102 -7.85 0.03 4.30
N GLN A 103 -8.32 -1.06 4.89
CA GLN A 103 -8.22 -1.30 6.33
C GLN A 103 -6.76 -1.44 6.79
N GLY A 104 -5.92 -2.10 6.00
CA GLY A 104 -4.48 -2.18 6.23
C GLY A 104 -3.83 -0.79 6.22
N HIS A 105 -4.17 0.05 5.26
CA HIS A 105 -3.70 1.44 5.20
C HIS A 105 -4.15 2.25 6.42
N ALA A 106 -5.41 2.13 6.83
CA ALA A 106 -5.91 2.80 8.03
C ALA A 106 -5.17 2.34 9.30
N ALA A 107 -4.87 1.04 9.41
CA ALA A 107 -4.09 0.48 10.51
C ALA A 107 -2.60 0.89 10.46
N LEU A 108 -2.04 1.12 9.28
CA LEU A 108 -0.70 1.70 9.14
C LEU A 108 -0.70 3.14 9.64
N VAL A 109 -1.64 3.96 9.18
CA VAL A 109 -1.77 5.37 9.55
C VAL A 109 -2.00 5.53 11.05
N SER A 110 -2.81 4.68 11.70
CA SER A 110 -3.05 4.76 13.14
C SER A 110 -1.80 4.54 14.01
N ARG A 111 -0.74 3.94 13.45
CA ARG A 111 0.55 3.72 14.12
C ARG A 111 1.56 4.84 13.87
N MET A 112 1.23 5.81 13.02
CA MET A 112 2.12 6.88 12.59
C MET A 112 1.54 8.24 13.01
N SER A 113 2.18 8.91 13.96
CA SER A 113 1.66 10.15 14.56
C SER A 113 1.53 11.32 13.59
N LEU A 114 2.26 11.31 12.47
CA LEU A 114 2.25 12.34 11.44
C LEU A 114 1.70 11.85 10.09
N ALA A 115 0.93 10.75 10.10
CA ALA A 115 0.35 10.19 8.89
C ALA A 115 -1.10 10.63 8.67
N GLU A 116 -1.47 10.81 7.41
CA GLU A 116 -2.83 11.04 6.95
C GLU A 116 -3.23 9.95 5.95
N HIS A 117 -4.45 9.44 6.06
CA HIS A 117 -5.04 8.51 5.10
C HIS A 117 -5.94 9.26 4.12
N ILE A 118 -5.68 9.14 2.83
CA ILE A 118 -6.47 9.75 1.76
C ILE A 118 -7.09 8.63 0.91
N LEU A 119 -8.42 8.59 0.83
CA LEU A 119 -9.12 7.78 -0.16
C LEU A 119 -9.19 8.56 -1.46
N VAL A 120 -8.61 8.01 -2.52
CA VAL A 120 -8.51 8.68 -3.81
C VAL A 120 -9.65 8.23 -4.70
N GLU A 121 -10.71 9.03 -4.72
CA GLU A 121 -11.91 8.68 -5.46
C GLU A 121 -11.66 8.45 -6.95
N ARG A 122 -12.37 7.45 -7.49
CA ARG A 122 -12.35 7.06 -8.90
C ARG A 122 -10.94 6.69 -9.40
N SER A 123 -10.16 6.04 -8.55
CA SER A 123 -8.84 5.51 -8.91
C SER A 123 -8.77 4.00 -8.69
N SER A 124 -8.10 3.32 -9.61
CA SER A 124 -7.65 1.94 -9.47
C SER A 124 -6.32 1.88 -8.72
N HIS A 125 -5.81 0.66 -8.51
CA HIS A 125 -4.48 0.40 -7.94
C HIS A 125 -3.37 1.29 -8.55
N TYR A 126 -3.51 1.65 -9.82
CA TYR A 126 -2.61 2.59 -10.50
C TYR A 126 -3.03 4.06 -10.29
N ILE A 127 -3.09 4.52 -9.04
CA ILE A 127 -3.53 5.88 -8.67
C ILE A 127 -2.77 6.96 -9.46
N HIS A 128 -1.47 6.78 -9.67
CA HIS A 128 -0.64 7.73 -10.42
C HIS A 128 -1.02 7.86 -11.90
N ARG A 129 -1.68 6.84 -12.48
CA ARG A 129 -2.22 6.87 -13.84
C ARG A 129 -3.59 7.51 -13.88
N ASP A 130 -4.45 7.16 -12.91
CA ASP A 130 -5.85 7.59 -12.91
C ASP A 130 -6.03 9.02 -12.38
N ARG A 131 -5.28 9.37 -11.33
CA ARG A 131 -5.33 10.65 -10.60
C ARG A 131 -3.94 11.28 -10.43
N PRO A 132 -3.18 11.51 -11.52
CA PRO A 132 -1.87 12.15 -11.46
C PRO A 132 -1.91 13.56 -10.85
N ASP A 133 -3.06 14.24 -10.95
CA ASP A 133 -3.35 15.53 -10.33
C ASP A 133 -3.23 15.47 -8.80
N ILE A 134 -3.86 14.47 -8.17
CA ILE A 134 -3.81 14.28 -6.72
C ILE A 134 -2.41 13.91 -6.27
N VAL A 135 -1.75 12.98 -6.98
CA VAL A 135 -0.39 12.55 -6.63
C VAL A 135 0.57 13.74 -6.68
N SER A 136 0.50 14.53 -7.75
CA SER A 136 1.34 15.72 -7.90
C SER A 136 1.06 16.77 -6.84
N GLN A 137 -0.22 16.99 -6.50
CA GLN A 137 -0.61 17.94 -5.47
C GLN A 137 -0.09 17.54 -4.09
N VAL A 138 -0.18 16.26 -3.72
CA VAL A 138 0.33 15.75 -2.45
C VAL A 138 1.84 15.97 -2.34
N VAL A 139 2.59 15.69 -3.40
CA VAL A 139 4.04 15.91 -3.43
C VAL A 139 4.37 17.40 -3.29
N LYS A 140 3.68 18.28 -4.03
CA LYS A 140 3.88 19.73 -3.95
C LYS A 140 3.63 20.27 -2.55
N THR A 141 2.58 19.81 -1.88
CA THR A 141 2.27 20.22 -0.50
C THR A 141 3.42 19.91 0.45
N PHE A 142 4.10 18.77 0.30
CA PHE A 142 5.28 18.49 1.12
C PHE A 142 6.46 19.40 0.80
N ILE A 143 6.72 19.68 -0.47
CA ILE A 143 7.80 20.59 -0.88
C ILE A 143 7.58 21.99 -0.30
N GLU A 144 6.36 22.53 -0.43
CA GLU A 144 5.98 23.84 0.10
C GLU A 144 6.09 23.90 1.64
N GLN A 145 5.67 22.84 2.34
CA GLN A 145 5.80 22.75 3.79
C GLN A 145 7.25 22.73 4.27
N GLN A 146 8.16 22.12 3.52
CA GLN A 146 9.59 22.12 3.86
C GLN A 146 10.24 23.48 3.61
N GLN A 147 9.86 24.17 2.52
CA GLN A 147 10.36 25.52 2.22
C GLN A 147 9.94 26.56 3.27
N LEU A 148 8.81 26.38 3.93
CA LEU A 148 8.36 27.25 5.02
C LEU A 148 9.09 27.00 6.36
N ARG A 149 9.82 25.88 6.48
CA ARG A 149 10.55 25.49 7.70
C ARG A 149 12.04 25.81 7.66
N SER A 150 12.57 26.15 6.49
CA SER A 150 13.97 26.58 6.24
C SER A 150 14.11 28.09 6.27
#